data_AF-A0A392QD32-F1
#
_entry.id   AF-A0A392QD32-F1
#
_cell.length_a   1.000
_cell.length_b   1.000
_cell.length_c   1.000
_cell.angle_alpha   90.00
_cell.angle_beta   90.00
_cell.angle_gamma   90.00
#
_symmetry.space_group_name_H-M   'P 1'
#
loop_
_entity.id
_entity.type
_entity.pdbx_description
1 polymer ?
#
loop_
_entity_poly.entity_id
_entity_poly.type
_entity_poly.pdbx_seq_one_letter_code
_entity_poly.pdbx_strand_id
1 'polypeptide(L)' 'ELAALGILYAESSEQVCLAFAANEDDSDITIFGNVQQRTLKVVYDVGGGKIGFGSNGCK' A
#
# COMPACT_ATOMS: atom_id res chain seq x y z
N GLU A 1 -2.23 17.78 -2.44
CA GLU A 1 -2.11 17.02 -3.69
C GLU A 1 -2.21 15.54 -3.36
N LEU A 2 -2.90 14.73 -4.16
CA LEU A 2 -3.04 13.29 -3.92
C LEU A 2 -1.80 12.56 -4.44
N ALA A 3 -1.12 11.77 -3.59
CA ALA A 3 0.01 10.99 -4.07
C ALA A 3 -0.47 9.94 -5.08
N ALA A 4 0.18 9.79 -6.23
CA ALA A 4 -0.23 8.80 -7.23
C ALA A 4 0.18 7.37 -6.83
N LEU A 5 1.37 7.22 -6.24
CA LEU A 5 1.91 5.92 -5.86
C LEU A 5 1.21 5.37 -4.61
N GLY A 6 0.82 4.09 -4.68
CA GLY A 6 0.19 3.37 -3.57
C GLY A 6 -1.27 3.76 -3.28
N ILE A 7 -1.77 4.87 -3.83
CA ILE A 7 -3.13 5.37 -3.63
C ILE A 7 -3.99 5.20 -4.88
N LEU A 8 -3.40 5.35 -6.08
CA LEU A 8 -4.11 5.15 -7.34
C LEU A 8 -3.72 3.81 -7.97
N TYR A 9 -4.71 3.17 -8.58
CA TYR A 9 -4.54 1.98 -9.40
C TYR A 9 -5.00 2.29 -10.83
N ALA A 10 -4.11 2.18 -11.80
CA ALA A 10 -4.44 2.38 -13.20
C ALA A 10 -5.06 1.09 -13.76
N GLU A 11 -6.34 1.15 -14.08
CA GLU A 11 -7.07 0.04 -14.69
C GLU A 11 -6.92 0.05 -16.21
N SER A 12 -6.88 1.26 -16.81
CA SER A 12 -6.66 1.49 -18.24
C SER A 12 -5.96 2.84 -18.48
N SER A 13 -5.74 3.19 -19.74
CA SER A 13 -5.24 4.53 -20.11
C SER A 13 -6.24 5.66 -19.85
N GLU A 14 -7.52 5.34 -19.67
CA GLU A 14 -8.61 6.31 -19.52
C GLU A 14 -9.21 6.31 -18.10
N GLN A 15 -8.86 5.31 -17.27
CA GLN A 15 -9.43 5.15 -15.94
C GLN A 15 -8.35 4.85 -14.88
N VAL A 16 -8.41 5.63 -13.81
CA VAL A 16 -7.69 5.39 -12.57
C VAL A 16 -8.70 5.26 -11.44
N CYS A 17 -8.44 4.30 -10.55
CA CYS A 17 -9.28 3.99 -9.41
C CYS A 17 -8.51 4.27 -8.12
N LEU A 18 -9.23 4.56 -7.03
CA LEU A 18 -8.63 4.51 -5.71
C LEU A 18 -8.23 3.07 -5.41
N ALA A 19 -7.00 2.85 -4.94
CA ALA A 19 -6.47 1.54 -4.59
C ALA A 19 -7.03 1.02 -3.24
N PHE A 20 -8.29 1.29 -2.96
CA PHE A 20 -9.00 0.92 -1.74
C PHE A 20 -10.22 0.09 -2.12
N ALA A 21 -10.36 -1.06 -1.48
CA ALA A 21 -11.56 -1.88 -1.55
C ALA A 21 -12.26 -1.82 -0.19
N ALA A 22 -13.58 -1.76 -0.19
CA ALA A 22 -14.35 -1.84 1.05
C ALA A 22 -14.15 -3.20 1.72
N ASN A 23 -14.08 -3.20 3.04
CA ASN A 23 -14.26 -4.38 3.89
C ASN A 23 -15.72 -4.48 4.36
N GLU A 24 -16.06 -5.55 5.08
CA GLU A 24 -17.44 -5.78 5.54
C GLU A 24 -17.83 -4.79 6.65
N ASP A 25 -16.91 -4.50 7.58
CA ASP A 25 -17.10 -3.61 8.73
C ASP A 25 -15.92 -2.62 8.86
N ASP A 26 -16.17 -1.35 9.15
CA ASP A 26 -15.13 -0.31 9.25
C ASP A 26 -14.24 -0.44 10.50
N SER A 27 -14.65 -1.25 11.47
CA SER A 27 -13.86 -1.64 12.64
C SER A 27 -12.93 -2.83 12.40
N ASP A 28 -13.03 -3.50 11.26
CA ASP A 28 -12.14 -4.60 10.89
C ASP A 28 -10.71 -4.14 10.57
N ILE A 29 -9.83 -5.12 10.38
CA ILE A 29 -8.44 -4.87 10.01
C ILE A 29 -8.33 -4.18 8.64
N THR A 30 -7.41 -3.22 8.57
CA THR A 30 -6.95 -2.70 7.28
C THR A 30 -5.86 -3.61 6.72
N ILE A 31 -5.96 -3.94 5.42
CA ILE A 31 -4.97 -4.75 4.73
C ILE A 31 -4.04 -3.85 3.92
N PHE A 32 -2.75 -3.90 4.22
CA PHE A 32 -1.72 -3.22 3.44
C PHE A 32 -1.28 -4.08 2.24
N GLY A 33 -1.96 -3.89 1.11
CA GLY A 33 -1.82 -4.73 -0.08
C GLY A 33 -0.57 -4.48 -0.94
N ASN A 34 -0.42 -5.28 -1.99
CA ASN A 34 0.73 -5.23 -2.90
C ASN A 34 0.93 -3.84 -3.54
N VAL A 35 -0.15 -3.15 -3.94
CA VAL A 35 -0.08 -1.83 -4.58
C VAL A 35 0.53 -0.79 -3.65
N GLN A 36 0.10 -0.78 -2.39
CA GLN A 36 0.61 0.14 -1.37
C GLN A 36 2.06 -0.15 -0.97
N GLN A 37 2.49 -1.42 -1.07
CA GLN A 37 3.86 -1.82 -0.78
C GLN A 37 4.86 -1.48 -1.91
N ARG A 38 4.40 -1.14 -3.12
CA ARG A 38 5.29 -0.78 -4.23
C ARG A 38 6.17 0.40 -3.84
N THR A 39 7.44 0.36 -4.21
CA THR A 39 8.45 1.39 -3.92
C THR A 39 8.76 1.61 -2.43
N LEU A 40 8.18 0.81 -1.53
CA LEU A 40 8.57 0.77 -0.13
C LEU A 40 9.54 -0.39 0.10
N LYS A 41 10.55 -0.14 0.93
CA LYS A 41 11.34 -1.21 1.54
C LYS A 41 10.64 -1.61 2.83
N VAL A 42 10.13 -2.84 2.88
CA VAL A 42 9.52 -3.40 4.08
C VAL A 42 10.54 -4.31 4.76
N VAL A 43 10.82 -4.04 6.03
CA VAL A 43 11.74 -4.84 6.86
C VAL A 43 10.95 -5.54 7.95
N TYR A 44 11.03 -6.86 7.99
CA TYR A 44 10.41 -7.68 9.02
C TYR A 44 11.46 -8.04 10.07
N ASP A 45 11.45 -7.32 11.19
CA ASP A 45 12.30 -7.63 12.34
C ASP A 45 11.54 -8.55 13.29
N VAL A 46 11.62 -9.86 13.02
CA VAL A 46 10.94 -10.88 13.81
C VAL A 46 11.50 -10.95 15.24
N GLY A 47 12.82 -10.77 15.41
CA GLY A 47 13.47 -10.81 16.72
C GLY A 47 13.10 -9.62 17.61
N GLY A 48 12.93 -8.44 17.01
CA GLY A 48 12.49 -7.22 17.70
C GLY A 48 10.98 -7.01 17.74
N GLY A 49 10.20 -7.85 17.06
CA GLY A 49 8.74 -7.76 16.99
C GLY A 49 8.22 -6.52 16.25
N LYS A 50 8.91 -6.08 15.20
CA LYS A 50 8.64 -4.80 14.51
C LYS A 50 8.62 -4.94 13.00
N ILE A 51 7.91 -4.01 12.36
CA ILE A 51 7.93 -3.81 10.91
C ILE A 51 8.45 -2.39 10.63
N GLY A 52 9.46 -2.29 9.77
CA GLY A 52 10.03 -1.02 9.33
C GLY A 52 9.65 -0.70 7.89
N PHE A 53 9.36 0.57 7.62
CA PHE A 53 9.05 1.08 6.28
C PHE A 53 10.07 2.13 5.86
N GLY A 54 10.72 1.92 4.72
CA GLY A 54 11.61 2.88 4.09
C GLY A 54 11.07 3.33 2.74
N SER A 55 11.14 4.62 2.44
CA SER A 55 10.87 5.15 1.11
C SER A 55 11.94 4.72 0.10
N ASN A 56 11.65 4.83 -1.21
CA ASN A 56 12.61 4.57 -2.28
C ASN A 56 13.20 3.14 -2.25
N GLY A 57 12.33 2.14 -2.09
CA GLY A 57 12.65 0.72 -2.31
C GLY A 57 12.98 0.41 -3.79
N CYS A 58 12.71 -0.82 -4.25
CA CYS A 58 12.93 -1.18 -5.66
C CYS A 58 12.23 -0.17 -6.60
N LYS A 59 13.03 0.43 -7.48
CA LYS A 59 12.60 1.36 -8.52
C LYS A 59 12.50 0.64 -9.85
#